data_AF-A0A3N5P4K5-F1
#
_entry.id   AF-A0A3N5P4K5-F1
#
_cell.length_a   1.000
_cell.length_b   1.000
_cell.length_c   1.000
_cell.angle_alpha   90.00
_cell.angle_beta   90.00
_cell.angle_gamma   90.00
#
_symmetry.space_group_name_H-M   'P 1'
#
loop_
_entity.id
_entity.type
_entity.pdbx_description
1 polymer ?
#
loop_
_entity_poly.entity_id
_entity_poly.type
_entity_poly.pdbx_seq_one_letter_code
_entity_poly.pdbx_strand_id
1 'polypeptide(L)'
;SVTELRKALYARVQTQKDEQACVDMLSEYCPQAPKPVPFAADLDPYVIEINFEAAGQIPMEDPSYYLGLPTSFKLSKEQVAKLVAIGPKLLQAAPQYQCMLKVLAAEAKGRPRPEACPVGAGIFP
;
A
#
# COMPACT_ATOMS: atom_id res chain seq x y z
N SER A 1 3.62 -10.20 -12.35
CA SER A 1 4.13 -10.45 -10.99
C SER A 1 3.84 -9.23 -10.12
N VAL A 2 3.93 -9.35 -8.78
CA VAL A 2 3.78 -8.20 -7.86
C VAL A 2 4.80 -7.10 -8.18
N THR A 3 6.01 -7.47 -8.60
CA THR A 3 7.05 -6.53 -9.02
C THR A 3 6.62 -5.64 -10.20
N GLU A 4 6.02 -6.23 -11.24
CA GLU A 4 5.55 -5.45 -12.40
C GLU A 4 4.38 -4.54 -12.05
N LEU A 5 3.47 -4.99 -11.17
CA LEU A 5 2.41 -4.15 -10.63
C LEU A 5 2.99 -2.94 -9.89
N ARG A 6 3.95 -3.17 -8.98
CA ARG A 6 4.60 -2.09 -8.21
C ARG A 6 5.28 -1.08 -9.13
N LYS A 7 5.98 -1.53 -10.17
CA LYS A 7 6.60 -0.64 -11.17
C LYS A 7 5.55 0.22 -11.90
N ALA A 8 4.44 -0.37 -12.34
CA ALA A 8 3.38 0.35 -13.03
C ALA A 8 2.72 1.40 -12.13
N LEU A 9 2.46 1.04 -10.86
CA LEU A 9 1.90 1.97 -9.87
C LEU A 9 2.87 3.11 -9.53
N TYR A 10 4.16 2.80 -9.42
CA TYR A 10 5.19 3.82 -9.21
C TYR A 10 5.27 4.78 -10.40
N ALA A 11 5.27 4.26 -11.64
CA ALA A 11 5.24 5.07 -12.84
C ALA A 11 4.02 6.01 -12.85
N ARG A 12 2.85 5.52 -12.43
CA ARG A 12 1.64 6.35 -12.30
C ARG A 12 1.81 7.48 -11.29
N VAL A 13 2.41 7.21 -10.12
CA VAL A 13 2.72 8.25 -9.13
C VAL A 13 3.70 9.28 -9.70
N GLN A 14 4.72 8.83 -10.43
CA GLN A 14 5.69 9.74 -11.05
C GLN A 14 5.04 10.63 -12.11
N THR A 15 4.18 10.06 -12.97
CA THR A 15 3.43 10.84 -13.97
C THR A 15 2.61 11.96 -13.33
N GLN A 16 1.94 11.70 -12.20
CA GLN A 16 1.18 12.74 -11.49
C GLN A 16 2.09 13.88 -11.01
N LYS A 17 3.26 13.55 -10.46
CA LYS A 17 4.25 14.54 -10.01
C LYS A 17 4.80 15.36 -11.17
N ASP A 18 5.12 14.71 -12.28
CA ASP A 18 5.68 15.34 -13.46
C ASP A 18 4.67 16.27 -14.15
N GLU A 19 3.40 15.85 -14.23
CA GLU A 19 2.32 16.67 -14.76
C GLU A 19 2.08 17.91 -13.88
N GLN A 20 2.08 17.76 -12.55
CA GLN A 20 1.95 18.89 -11.65
C GLN A 20 3.12 19.87 -11.79
N ALA A 21 4.36 19.37 -11.83
CA ALA A 21 5.53 20.22 -12.03
C ALA A 21 5.49 20.97 -13.38
N CYS A 22 4.99 20.32 -14.43
CA CYS A 22 4.76 20.95 -15.73
C CYS A 22 3.72 22.08 -15.64
N VAL A 23 2.60 21.84 -14.95
CA VAL A 23 1.55 22.86 -14.71
C VAL A 23 2.09 24.06 -13.94
N ASP A 24 2.92 23.81 -12.92
CA ASP A 24 3.53 24.86 -12.11
C ASP A 24 4.48 25.72 -12.97
N MET A 25 5.34 25.07 -13.77
CA MET A 25 6.26 25.75 -14.68
C MET A 25 5.53 26.57 -15.75
N LEU A 26 4.46 26.02 -16.36
CA LEU A 26 3.64 26.76 -17.31
C LEU A 26 2.97 27.97 -16.66
N SER A 27 2.54 27.84 -15.40
CA SER A 27 1.91 28.94 -14.67
C SER A 27 2.89 30.08 -14.39
N GLU A 28 4.17 29.77 -14.17
CA GLU A 28 5.23 30.74 -13.92
C GLU A 28 5.71 31.44 -15.21
N TYR A 29 6.05 30.66 -16.25
CA TYR A 29 6.73 31.19 -17.44
C TYR A 29 5.79 31.50 -18.61
N CYS A 30 4.63 30.83 -18.68
CA CYS A 30 3.70 30.91 -19.81
C CYS A 30 2.23 31.00 -19.34
N PRO A 31 1.82 32.05 -18.59
CA PRO A 31 0.54 32.08 -17.88
C PRO A 31 -0.70 32.01 -18.80
N GLN A 32 -0.55 32.34 -20.08
CA GLN A 32 -1.63 32.24 -21.08
C GLN A 32 -1.64 30.92 -21.87
N ALA A 33 -0.67 30.03 -21.65
CA ALA A 33 -0.63 28.74 -22.33
C ALA A 33 -1.76 27.82 -21.81
N PRO A 34 -2.31 26.95 -22.68
CA PRO A 34 -3.25 25.94 -22.25
C PRO A 34 -2.57 24.99 -21.26
N LYS A 35 -3.20 24.81 -20.09
CA LYS A 35 -2.71 23.90 -19.06
C LYS A 35 -3.24 22.48 -19.32
N PRO A 36 -2.45 21.43 -19.06
CA PRO A 36 -2.95 20.06 -19.00
C PRO A 36 -4.16 19.96 -18.06
N VAL A 37 -5.11 19.08 -18.39
CA VAL A 37 -6.24 18.80 -17.50
C VAL A 37 -5.69 18.03 -16.29
N PRO A 38 -5.81 18.56 -15.06
CA PRO A 38 -5.32 17.86 -13.89
C PRO A 38 -6.10 16.57 -13.66
N PHE A 39 -5.47 15.59 -13.00
CA PHE A 39 -6.20 14.44 -12.50
C PHE A 39 -7.33 14.89 -11.55
N ALA A 40 -8.48 14.22 -11.64
CA ALA A 40 -9.64 14.54 -10.79
C ALA A 40 -9.36 14.33 -9.29
N ALA A 41 -8.39 13.48 -8.96
CA ALA A 41 -7.86 13.26 -7.63
C ALA A 41 -6.45 12.66 -7.73
N ASP A 42 -5.60 12.97 -6.76
CA ASP A 42 -4.31 12.30 -6.60
C ASP A 42 -4.53 10.83 -6.24
N LEU A 43 -3.90 9.94 -7.00
CA LEU A 43 -3.86 8.51 -6.71
C LEU A 43 -2.63 8.19 -5.87
N ASP A 44 -2.85 7.69 -4.65
CA ASP A 44 -1.84 7.16 -3.75
C ASP A 44 -2.05 5.65 -3.54
N PRO A 45 -1.38 4.79 -4.33
CA PRO A 45 -1.62 3.35 -4.28
C PRO A 45 -0.87 2.65 -3.14
N TYR A 46 -1.53 1.68 -2.52
CA TYR A 46 -0.98 0.81 -1.48
C TYR A 46 -0.99 -0.65 -1.94
N VAL A 47 0.18 -1.29 -1.96
CA VAL A 47 0.34 -2.71 -2.32
C VAL A 47 0.71 -3.49 -1.07
N ILE A 48 -0.29 -4.14 -0.50
CA ILE A 48 -0.13 -4.94 0.73
C ILE A 48 -0.09 -6.42 0.33
N GLU A 49 1.06 -7.04 0.54
CA GLU A 49 1.26 -8.46 0.28
C GLU A 49 1.08 -9.25 1.56
N ILE A 50 0.11 -10.16 1.55
CA ILE A 50 -0.15 -11.06 2.67
C ILE A 50 0.27 -12.45 2.26
N ASN A 51 1.30 -12.96 2.93
CA ASN A 51 1.79 -14.31 2.77
C ASN A 51 2.14 -14.89 4.16
N PHE A 52 2.23 -16.21 4.25
CA PHE A 52 2.54 -16.88 5.52
C PHE A 52 4.02 -16.81 5.90
N GLU A 53 4.92 -16.50 4.96
CA GLU A 53 6.34 -16.29 5.27
C GLU A 53 6.53 -15.09 6.20
N ALA A 54 5.73 -14.04 6.02
CA ALA A 54 5.71 -12.86 6.87
C ALA A 54 5.29 -13.16 8.32
N ALA A 55 4.72 -14.34 8.62
CA ALA A 55 4.44 -14.75 9.99
C ALA A 55 5.71 -14.82 10.85
N GLY A 56 6.89 -15.07 10.25
CA GLY A 56 8.17 -15.06 10.97
C GLY A 56 8.56 -13.69 11.56
N GLN A 57 7.88 -12.61 11.17
CA GLN A 57 8.08 -11.26 11.71
C GLN A 57 7.15 -10.97 12.91
N ILE A 58 6.21 -11.86 13.22
CA ILE A 58 5.23 -11.68 14.29
C ILE A 58 5.68 -12.51 15.51
N PRO A 59 5.78 -11.93 16.72
CA PRO A 59 6.16 -12.67 17.91
C PRO A 59 5.24 -13.88 18.16
N MET A 60 5.83 -15.02 18.49
CA MET A 60 5.15 -16.29 18.79
C MET A 60 4.42 -16.95 17.61
N GLU A 61 4.59 -16.44 16.39
CA GLU A 61 4.07 -17.08 15.18
C GLU A 61 5.18 -17.89 14.49
N ASP A 62 4.81 -19.07 13.99
CA ASP A 62 5.71 -19.95 13.26
C ASP A 62 5.24 -20.04 11.80
N PRO A 63 5.97 -19.49 10.81
CA PRO A 63 5.60 -19.57 9.41
C PRO A 63 5.51 -21.02 8.91
N SER A 64 6.30 -21.94 9.47
CA SER A 64 6.32 -23.35 9.04
C SER A 64 5.00 -24.07 9.33
N TYR A 65 4.30 -23.68 10.40
CA TYR A 65 2.97 -24.21 10.70
C TYR A 65 2.01 -23.95 9.55
N TYR A 66 1.93 -22.70 9.09
CA TYR A 66 0.98 -22.28 8.06
C TYR A 66 1.34 -22.83 6.68
N LEU A 67 2.63 -22.79 6.31
CA LEU A 67 3.12 -23.31 5.04
C LEU A 67 3.02 -24.84 4.96
N GLY A 68 3.03 -25.53 6.11
CA GLY A 68 2.86 -26.97 6.21
C GLY A 68 1.41 -27.46 6.29
N LEU A 69 0.42 -26.57 6.33
CA LEU A 69 -0.98 -26.99 6.38
C LEU A 69 -1.38 -27.69 5.08
N PRO A 70 -2.13 -28.80 5.14
CA PRO A 70 -2.58 -29.49 3.95
C PRO A 70 -3.56 -28.59 3.18
N THR A 71 -3.37 -28.49 1.86
CA THR A 71 -4.26 -27.74 0.96
C THR A 71 -5.60 -28.46 0.68
N SER A 72 -5.89 -29.52 1.44
CA SER A 72 -7.10 -30.33 1.30
C SER A 72 -8.25 -29.78 2.15
N PHE A 73 -9.49 -30.11 1.79
CA PHE A 73 -10.71 -29.77 2.54
C PHE A 73 -10.83 -30.41 3.94
N LYS A 74 -9.77 -31.04 4.46
CA LYS A 74 -9.76 -31.76 5.74
C LYS A 74 -9.17 -30.95 6.91
N LEU A 75 -9.08 -29.62 6.78
CA LEU A 75 -8.60 -28.79 7.89
C LEU A 75 -9.52 -28.96 9.10
N SER A 76 -8.93 -29.16 10.28
CA SER A 76 -9.68 -29.17 11.52
C SER A 76 -10.23 -27.77 11.81
N LYS A 77 -11.29 -27.69 12.63
CA LYS A 77 -11.83 -26.40 13.07
C LYS A 77 -10.76 -25.51 13.72
N GLU A 78 -9.82 -26.10 14.44
CA GLU A 78 -8.71 -25.40 15.08
C GLU A 78 -7.72 -24.82 14.05
N GLN A 79 -7.39 -25.58 13.00
CA GLN A 79 -6.53 -25.10 11.91
C GLN A 79 -7.19 -23.95 11.16
N VAL A 80 -8.49 -24.05 10.87
CA VAL A 80 -9.27 -22.96 10.27
C VAL A 80 -9.28 -21.74 11.19
N ALA A 81 -9.52 -21.92 12.49
CA ALA A 81 -9.52 -20.82 13.44
C ALA A 81 -8.16 -20.09 13.50
N LYS A 82 -7.05 -20.83 13.47
CA LYS A 82 -5.70 -20.25 13.39
C LYS A 82 -5.46 -19.48 12.09
N LEU A 83 -5.89 -20.03 10.95
CA LEU A 83 -5.82 -19.34 9.65
C LEU A 83 -6.61 -18.03 9.62
N VAL A 84 -7.79 -18.01 10.23
CA VAL A 84 -8.59 -16.78 10.36
C VAL A 84 -7.89 -15.77 11.28
N ALA A 85 -7.30 -16.25 12.38
CA ALA A 85 -6.68 -15.40 13.39
C ALA A 85 -5.36 -14.76 12.92
N ILE A 86 -4.59 -15.41 12.04
CA ILE A 86 -3.29 -14.88 11.58
C ILE A 86 -3.46 -13.74 10.56
N GLY A 87 -4.54 -13.72 9.78
CA GLY A 87 -4.77 -12.70 8.73
C GLY A 87 -4.68 -11.26 9.25
N PRO A 88 -5.43 -10.88 10.29
CA PRO A 88 -5.32 -9.54 10.89
C PRO A 88 -3.93 -9.23 11.42
N LYS A 89 -3.20 -10.21 11.97
CA LYS A 89 -1.84 -10.00 12.48
C LYS A 89 -0.86 -9.71 11.34
N LEU A 90 -0.98 -10.43 10.21
CA LEU A 90 -0.17 -10.19 9.01
C LEU A 90 -0.43 -8.79 8.43
N LEU A 91 -1.69 -8.37 8.37
CA LEU A 91 -2.04 -7.00 7.99
C LEU A 91 -1.42 -5.97 8.93
N GLN A 92 -1.54 -6.20 10.25
CA GLN A 92 -0.97 -5.28 11.24
C GLN A 92 0.55 -5.18 11.16
N ALA A 93 1.24 -6.28 10.84
CA ALA A 93 2.68 -6.28 10.64
C ALA A 93 3.12 -5.58 9.34
N ALA A 94 2.25 -5.49 8.32
CA ALA A 94 2.59 -4.91 7.02
C ALA A 94 2.81 -3.38 7.10
N PRO A 95 4.02 -2.86 6.78
CA PRO A 95 4.33 -1.43 6.86
C PRO A 95 3.42 -0.56 5.99
N GLN A 96 3.08 -1.04 4.79
CA GLN A 96 2.23 -0.31 3.84
C GLN A 96 0.81 -0.17 4.39
N TYR A 97 0.28 -1.20 5.05
CA TYR A 97 -1.03 -1.15 5.69
C TYR A 97 -1.04 -0.14 6.84
N GLN A 98 0.02 -0.12 7.67
CA GLN A 98 0.17 0.87 8.72
C GLN A 98 0.24 2.29 8.16
N CYS A 99 0.93 2.51 7.05
CA CYS A 99 0.95 3.81 6.40
C CYS A 99 -0.44 4.21 5.88
N MET A 100 -1.14 3.29 5.21
CA MET A 100 -2.51 3.53 4.73
C MET A 100 -3.43 3.97 5.88
N LEU A 101 -3.42 3.25 7.01
CA LEU A 101 -4.23 3.60 8.18
C LEU A 101 -3.90 4.99 8.74
N LYS A 102 -2.61 5.35 8.80
CA LYS A 102 -2.17 6.66 9.29
C LYS A 102 -2.63 7.79 8.35
N VAL A 103 -2.55 7.59 7.04
CA VAL A 103 -3.00 8.56 6.04
C VAL A 103 -4.52 8.74 6.13
N LEU A 104 -5.28 7.66 6.10
CA LEU A 104 -6.74 7.70 6.23
C LEU A 104 -7.20 8.38 7.53
N ALA A 105 -6.51 8.11 8.64
CA ALA A 105 -6.80 8.75 9.92
C ALA A 105 -6.47 10.25 9.94
N ALA A 106 -5.47 10.70 9.18
CA ALA A 106 -5.16 12.12 9.02
C ALA A 106 -6.23 12.81 8.15
N GLU A 107 -6.59 12.20 7.02
CA GLU A 107 -7.63 12.70 6.10
C GLU A 107 -8.98 12.85 6.80
N ALA A 108 -9.41 11.84 7.56
CA ALA A 108 -10.66 11.88 8.32
C ALA A 108 -10.71 13.01 9.37
N LYS A 109 -9.55 13.53 9.77
CA LYS A 109 -9.40 14.64 10.73
C LYS A 109 -9.05 15.98 10.06
N GLY A 110 -9.00 16.04 8.73
CA GLY A 110 -8.55 17.22 7.99
C GLY A 110 -7.10 17.61 8.28
N ARG A 111 -6.25 16.66 8.67
CA ARG A 111 -4.84 16.88 8.99
C ARG A 111 -3.96 16.64 7.76
N PRO A 112 -2.76 17.26 7.71
CA PRO A 112 -1.81 16.97 6.65
C PRO A 112 -1.39 15.50 6.68
N ARG A 113 -0.98 14.98 5.51
CA ARG A 113 -0.42 13.64 5.35
C ARG A 113 0.79 13.47 6.30
N PRO A 114 0.91 12.33 7.02
CA PRO A 114 2.07 12.06 7.85
C PRO A 114 3.37 12.01 7.03
N GLU A 115 4.42 12.69 7.49
CA GLU A 115 5.73 12.71 6.80
C GLU A 115 6.35 11.32 6.65
N ALA A 116 6.09 10.42 7.61
CA ALA A 116 6.55 9.04 7.56
C ALA A 116 5.86 8.19 6.46
N CYS A 117 4.81 8.70 5.82
CA CYS A 117 4.03 8.01 4.80
C CYS A 117 3.78 8.94 3.60
N PRO A 118 4.85 9.32 2.85
CA PRO A 118 4.71 10.17 1.66
C PRO A 118 3.95 9.43 0.54
N VAL A 119 3.44 10.17 -0.44
CA VAL A 119 2.76 9.60 -1.62
C VAL A 119 3.66 8.58 -2.31
N GLY A 120 3.14 7.38 -2.54
CA GLY A 120 3.86 6.25 -3.13
C GLY A 120 4.64 5.39 -2.14
N ALA A 121 4.73 5.77 -0.85
CA ALA A 121 5.36 4.93 0.18
C ALA A 121 4.63 3.59 0.38
N GLY A 122 3.35 3.53 0.02
CA GLY A 122 2.56 2.30 0.06
C GLY A 122 2.91 1.27 -1.01
N ILE A 123 3.75 1.58 -2.00
CA ILE A 123 3.97 0.72 -3.18
C ILE A 123 5.02 -0.36 -2.89
N PHE A 124 6.12 0.00 -2.24
CA PHE A 124 7.25 -0.88 -1.95
C PHE A 124 7.39 -1.13 -0.43
N PRO A 125 7.87 -2.32 -0.02
CA PRO A 125 8.29 -2.60 1.35
C PRO A 125 9.58 -1.90 1.76
#